data_AF-A0A813QJZ9-F1
#
_entry.id   AF-A0A813QJZ9-F1
#
_cell.length_a   1.000
_cell.length_b   1.000
_cell.length_c   1.000
_cell.angle_alpha   90.00
_cell.angle_beta   90.00
_cell.angle_gamma   90.00
#
_symmetry.space_group_name_H-M   'P 1'
#
loop_
_entity.id
_entity.type
_entity.pdbx_description
1 polymer ?
#
loop_
_entity_poly.entity_id
_entity_poly.type
_entity_poly.pdbx_seq_one_letter_code
_entity_poly.pdbx_strand_id
1 'polypeptide(L)'
;MGNQSFLFIVFIVIQLILTTHSLYFHIRETERKCFIEEIPDQTLVIGKYKVELFDAATNTYLPSTPGIGMHVEVKDPEEKIVLSKLYTSEGRFTFTSHTPGEHVICLYSNSTAWFGGQQLRVHLDIDIGEHAVDYQQISAKEKLTELQLRVRQLLDQVEQISKEQSYQRYREERFRATSESTNQRVLWWSIAQLLILVIAGFWQMRHLKGFFEAKKLV
;
A
#
# COMPACT_ATOMS: atom_id res chain seq x y z
N MET A 1 30.92 34.61 17.48
CA MET A 1 29.57 34.58 16.87
C MET A 1 29.13 33.19 16.40
N GLY A 2 30.01 32.28 15.96
CA GLY A 2 29.58 30.95 15.47
C GLY A 2 28.97 29.98 16.51
N ASN A 3 29.40 30.02 17.78
CA ASN A 3 28.99 29.04 18.79
C ASN A 3 27.53 29.24 19.28
N GLN A 4 27.04 30.48 19.31
CA GLN A 4 25.65 30.75 19.71
C GLN A 4 24.64 30.36 18.62
N SER A 5 24.96 30.59 17.34
CA SER A 5 24.12 30.14 16.23
C SER A 5 24.02 28.62 16.18
N PHE A 6 25.11 27.89 16.48
CA PHE A 6 25.10 26.43 16.54
C PHE A 6 24.20 25.90 17.67
N LEU A 7 24.29 26.46 18.87
CA LEU A 7 23.41 26.11 19.99
C LEU A 7 21.94 26.36 19.70
N PHE A 8 21.63 27.46 18.99
CA PHE A 8 20.26 27.79 18.60
C PHE A 8 19.70 26.78 17.58
N ILE A 9 20.52 26.34 16.61
CA ILE A 9 20.14 25.29 15.64
C ILE A 9 19.90 23.96 16.35
N VAL A 10 20.77 23.56 17.28
CA VAL A 10 20.60 22.32 18.06
C VAL A 10 19.32 22.37 18.90
N PHE A 11 19.03 23.51 19.53
CA PHE A 11 17.80 23.69 20.30
C PHE A 11 16.55 23.57 19.41
N ILE A 12 16.54 24.16 18.21
CA ILE A 12 15.45 24.04 17.24
C ILE A 12 15.25 22.57 16.81
N VAL A 13 16.33 21.86 16.51
CA VAL A 13 16.26 20.44 16.11
C VAL A 13 15.69 19.57 17.24
N ILE A 14 16.08 19.81 18.49
CA ILE A 14 15.54 19.09 19.65
C ILE A 14 14.03 19.36 19.80
N GLN A 15 13.59 20.62 19.63
CA GLN A 15 12.18 20.96 19.70
C GLN A 15 11.36 20.30 18.58
N LEU A 16 11.90 20.19 17.37
CA LEU A 16 11.27 19.48 16.26
C LEU A 16 11.08 17.98 16.56
N ILE A 17 12.10 17.32 17.14
CA ILE A 17 12.04 15.90 17.48
C ILE A 17 10.96 15.62 18.54
N LEU A 18 10.78 16.54 19.50
CA LEU A 18 9.78 16.42 20.58
C LEU A 18 8.32 16.49 20.10
N THR A 19 8.06 16.93 18.86
CA THR A 19 6.70 17.05 18.30
C THR A 19 6.27 15.84 17.46
N THR A 20 7.09 14.80 17.40
CA THR A 20 6.76 13.60 16.62
C THR A 20 5.68 12.78 17.33
N HIS A 21 4.52 12.67 16.69
CA HIS A 21 3.45 11.77 17.12
C HIS A 21 3.54 10.45 16.33
N SER A 22 3.25 9.33 17.00
CA SER A 22 3.09 8.04 16.32
C SER A 22 1.88 8.07 15.39
N LEU A 23 1.90 7.24 14.34
CA LEU A 23 0.75 7.10 13.45
C LEU A 23 -0.41 6.47 14.22
N TYR A 24 -1.53 7.19 14.28
CA TYR A 24 -2.79 6.67 14.80
C TYR A 24 -3.93 7.15 13.91
N PHE A 25 -5.02 6.40 13.90
CA PHE A 25 -6.24 6.77 13.24
C PHE A 25 -7.42 6.57 14.17
N HIS A 26 -8.51 7.29 13.89
CA HIS A 26 -9.73 7.16 14.66
C HIS A 26 -10.74 6.35 13.88
N ILE A 27 -11.42 5.45 14.59
CA ILE A 27 -12.56 4.69 14.06
C ILE A 27 -13.72 4.82 15.03
N ARG A 28 -14.94 4.78 14.50
CA ARG A 28 -16.12 4.57 15.35
C ARG A 28 -16.30 3.09 15.62
N GLU A 29 -16.99 2.73 16.69
CA GLU A 29 -17.28 1.33 17.04
C GLU A 29 -17.92 0.52 15.90
N THR A 30 -18.79 1.13 15.08
CA THR A 30 -19.46 0.46 13.95
C THR A 30 -18.69 0.59 12.63
N GLU A 31 -17.53 1.23 12.63
CA GLU A 31 -16.79 1.54 11.42
C GLU A 31 -15.73 0.48 11.13
N ARG A 32 -15.65 0.06 9.86
CA ARG A 32 -14.59 -0.79 9.35
C ARG A 32 -13.56 0.06 8.63
N LYS A 33 -12.30 -0.03 9.04
CA LYS A 33 -11.17 0.56 8.31
C LYS A 33 -10.34 -0.55 7.68
N CYS A 34 -9.93 -0.34 6.44
CA CYS A 34 -9.14 -1.28 5.67
C CYS A 34 -7.89 -0.59 5.12
N PHE A 35 -6.79 -1.32 5.13
CA PHE A 35 -5.49 -0.94 4.60
C PHE A 35 -5.13 -1.92 3.50
N ILE A 36 -4.65 -1.42 2.37
CA ILE A 36 -4.26 -2.23 1.22
C ILE A 36 -2.75 -2.22 1.17
N GLU A 37 -2.15 -3.40 1.28
CA GLU A 37 -0.70 -3.59 1.24
C GLU A 37 -0.33 -4.49 0.06
N GLU A 38 0.70 -4.11 -0.69
CA GLU A 38 1.22 -4.91 -1.80
C GLU A 38 2.28 -5.88 -1.25
N ILE A 39 1.95 -7.17 -1.20
CA ILE A 39 2.76 -8.17 -0.50
C ILE A 39 3.28 -9.22 -1.51
N PRO A 40 4.60 -9.50 -1.54
CA PRO A 40 5.15 -10.58 -2.35
C PRO A 40 4.63 -11.96 -1.93
N ASP A 41 4.92 -12.98 -2.74
CA ASP A 41 4.59 -14.36 -2.42
C ASP A 41 5.45 -14.89 -1.26
N GLN A 42 4.89 -15.84 -0.49
CA GLN A 42 5.58 -16.54 0.60
C GLN A 42 6.23 -15.61 1.63
N THR A 43 5.60 -14.48 1.90
CA THR A 43 6.13 -13.45 2.82
C THR A 43 5.32 -13.46 4.11
N LEU A 44 6.02 -13.48 5.26
CA LEU A 44 5.42 -13.41 6.59
C LEU A 44 5.03 -11.97 6.91
N VAL A 45 3.83 -11.78 7.47
CA VAL A 45 3.32 -10.47 7.88
C VAL A 45 2.89 -10.55 9.34
N ILE A 46 3.33 -9.58 10.13
CA ILE A 46 2.96 -9.44 11.54
C ILE A 46 2.35 -8.06 11.73
N GLY A 47 1.09 -8.02 12.16
CA GLY A 47 0.44 -6.77 12.56
C GLY A 47 0.29 -6.68 14.07
N LYS A 48 0.66 -5.54 14.64
CA LYS A 48 0.44 -5.19 16.03
C LYS A 48 -0.54 -4.03 16.08
N TYR A 49 -1.54 -4.13 16.94
CA TYR A 49 -2.47 -3.03 17.13
C TYR A 49 -2.79 -2.80 18.59
N LYS A 50 -3.08 -1.55 18.92
CA LYS A 50 -3.51 -1.11 20.24
C LYS A 50 -4.66 -0.13 20.10
N VAL A 51 -5.71 -0.35 20.87
CA VAL A 51 -6.92 0.49 20.88
C VAL A 51 -7.01 1.29 22.17
N GLU A 52 -7.31 2.56 22.05
CA GLU A 52 -7.58 3.48 23.16
C GLU A 52 -8.99 4.06 23.01
N LEU A 53 -9.68 4.21 24.14
CA LEU A 53 -11.06 4.67 24.21
C LEU A 53 -11.11 6.16 24.52
N PHE A 54 -11.94 6.90 23.79
CA PHE A 54 -12.21 8.30 24.12
C PHE A 54 -13.17 8.41 25.31
N ASP A 55 -12.70 9.00 26.41
CA ASP A 55 -13.53 9.32 27.56
C ASP A 55 -14.00 10.78 27.51
N ALA A 56 -15.32 10.96 27.42
CA ALA A 56 -15.95 12.28 27.39
C ALA A 56 -15.83 13.04 28.72
N ALA A 57 -15.63 12.35 29.85
CA ALA A 57 -15.51 13.00 31.15
C ALA A 57 -14.17 13.71 31.33
N THR A 58 -13.08 13.10 30.85
CA THR A 58 -11.71 13.64 30.97
C THR A 58 -11.20 14.29 29.68
N ASN A 59 -11.93 14.17 28.57
CA ASN A 59 -11.49 14.57 27.22
C ASN A 59 -10.13 13.95 26.83
N THR A 60 -9.82 12.76 27.36
CA THR A 60 -8.57 12.05 27.08
C THR A 60 -8.82 10.63 26.59
N TYR A 61 -7.81 10.05 25.94
CA TYR A 61 -7.84 8.66 25.49
C TYR A 61 -7.26 7.78 26.59
N LEU A 62 -8.05 6.83 27.08
CA LEU A 62 -7.64 5.89 28.12
C LEU A 62 -7.37 4.51 27.52
N PRO A 63 -6.47 3.72 28.15
CA PRO A 63 -6.28 2.33 27.77
C PRO A 63 -7.60 1.58 27.87
N SER A 64 -7.90 0.82 26.82
CA SER A 64 -9.20 0.15 26.71
C SER A 64 -9.46 -0.81 27.86
N THR A 65 -10.66 -0.75 28.44
CA THR A 65 -11.13 -1.73 29.43
C THR A 65 -11.37 -3.11 28.79
N PRO A 66 -11.22 -4.22 29.54
CA PRO A 66 -11.49 -5.56 29.04
C PRO A 66 -13.00 -5.71 28.74
N GLY A 67 -13.36 -5.57 27.47
CA GLY A 67 -14.76 -5.63 27.00
C GLY A 67 -14.92 -5.25 25.53
N ILE A 68 -14.00 -4.43 24.99
CA ILE A 68 -14.00 -4.06 23.57
C ILE A 68 -12.99 -4.92 22.83
N GLY A 69 -13.51 -5.75 21.92
CA GLY A 69 -12.70 -6.56 21.01
C GLY A 69 -12.52 -5.89 19.65
N MET A 70 -11.41 -6.21 18.99
CA MET A 70 -11.11 -5.80 17.62
C MET A 70 -11.09 -7.04 16.73
N HIS A 71 -11.93 -7.05 15.71
CA HIS A 71 -11.91 -8.08 14.68
C HIS A 71 -10.93 -7.68 13.58
N VAL A 72 -10.02 -8.61 13.26
CA VAL A 72 -9.05 -8.46 12.18
C VAL A 72 -9.40 -9.44 11.08
N GLU A 73 -9.61 -8.92 9.87
CA GLU A 73 -9.88 -9.69 8.66
C GLU A 73 -8.86 -9.34 7.58
N VAL A 74 -8.22 -10.35 6.99
CA VAL A 74 -7.24 -10.22 5.92
C VAL A 74 -7.75 -10.98 4.71
N LYS A 75 -7.80 -10.30 3.56
CA LYS A 75 -8.11 -10.89 2.26
C LYS A 75 -6.90 -10.84 1.34
N ASP A 76 -6.75 -11.87 0.53
CA ASP A 76 -5.74 -11.93 -0.53
C ASP A 76 -6.20 -11.20 -1.81
N PRO A 77 -5.35 -11.10 -2.86
CA PRO A 77 -5.70 -10.47 -4.13
C PRO A 77 -6.85 -11.15 -4.89
N GLU A 78 -7.21 -12.38 -4.52
CA GLU A 78 -8.32 -13.16 -5.09
C GLU A 78 -9.59 -13.05 -4.22
N GLU A 79 -9.62 -12.09 -3.29
CA GLU A 79 -10.69 -11.83 -2.32
C GLU A 79 -10.95 -12.96 -1.32
N LYS A 80 -10.07 -13.96 -1.24
CA LYS A 80 -10.18 -15.07 -0.30
C LYS A 80 -9.68 -14.63 1.07
N ILE A 81 -10.44 -15.00 2.10
CA ILE A 81 -10.11 -14.68 3.49
C ILE A 81 -8.94 -15.56 3.94
N VAL A 82 -7.80 -14.93 4.22
CA VAL A 82 -6.58 -15.59 4.74
C VAL A 82 -6.61 -15.68 6.25
N LEU A 83 -7.10 -14.63 6.91
CA LEU A 83 -7.24 -14.56 8.36
C LEU A 83 -8.55 -13.84 8.70
N SER A 84 -9.31 -14.38 9.64
CA SER A 84 -10.46 -13.69 10.22
C SER A 84 -10.59 -14.12 11.68
N LYS A 85 -10.29 -13.20 12.59
CA LYS A 85 -10.26 -13.51 14.02
C LYS A 85 -10.57 -12.29 14.87
N LEU A 86 -11.35 -12.54 15.93
CA LEU A 86 -11.60 -11.57 16.99
C LEU A 86 -10.48 -11.62 18.03
N TYR A 87 -9.95 -10.45 18.34
CA TYR A 87 -8.93 -10.23 19.34
C TYR A 87 -9.43 -9.25 20.41
N THR A 88 -8.63 -9.07 21.47
CA THR A 88 -8.88 -8.12 22.57
C THR A 88 -8.64 -6.66 22.13
N SER A 89 -8.57 -5.72 23.06
CA SER A 89 -8.27 -4.31 22.78
C SER A 89 -6.84 -4.04 22.31
N GLU A 90 -5.92 -4.96 22.60
CA GLU A 90 -4.55 -4.97 22.11
C GLU A 90 -4.24 -6.39 21.64
N GLY A 91 -3.50 -6.51 20.54
CA GLY A 91 -3.24 -7.81 19.95
C GLY A 91 -2.15 -7.80 18.88
N ARG A 92 -1.64 -9.01 18.62
CA ARG A 92 -0.72 -9.31 17.52
C ARG A 92 -1.35 -10.37 16.62
N PHE A 93 -1.47 -10.06 15.34
CA PHE A 93 -1.91 -10.99 14.31
C PHE A 93 -0.76 -11.34 13.38
N THR A 94 -0.82 -12.53 12.77
CA THR A 94 0.24 -13.04 11.92
C THR A 94 -0.39 -13.88 10.81
N PHE A 95 0.04 -13.65 9.57
CA PHE A 95 -0.36 -14.44 8.42
C PHE A 95 0.79 -14.51 7.41
N THR A 96 0.69 -15.44 6.46
CA THR A 96 1.67 -15.60 5.38
C THR A 96 0.96 -15.42 4.04
N SER A 97 1.52 -14.59 3.16
CA SER A 97 1.03 -14.40 1.80
C SER A 97 1.32 -15.64 0.94
N HIS A 98 0.33 -16.12 0.20
CA HIS A 98 0.48 -17.23 -0.75
C HIS A 98 0.50 -16.76 -2.21
N THR A 99 -0.22 -15.68 -2.51
CA THR A 99 -0.37 -15.10 -3.84
C THR A 99 0.19 -13.68 -3.82
N PRO A 100 1.08 -13.31 -4.75
CA PRO A 100 1.67 -11.98 -4.75
C PRO A 100 0.65 -10.93 -5.20
N GLY A 101 0.54 -9.81 -4.48
CA GLY A 101 -0.33 -8.69 -4.85
C GLY A 101 -0.96 -7.96 -3.68
N GLU A 102 -2.04 -7.24 -3.97
CA GLU A 102 -2.78 -6.41 -3.01
C GLU A 102 -3.54 -7.27 -1.99
N HIS A 103 -3.10 -7.21 -0.74
CA HIS A 103 -3.82 -7.78 0.41
C HIS A 103 -4.58 -6.69 1.14
N VAL A 104 -5.82 -6.99 1.53
CA VAL A 104 -6.69 -6.04 2.23
C VAL A 104 -6.79 -6.45 3.69
N ILE A 105 -6.23 -5.63 4.58
CA ILE A 105 -6.22 -5.83 6.03
C ILE A 105 -7.25 -4.89 6.66
N CYS A 106 -8.30 -5.43 7.26
CA CYS A 106 -9.39 -4.67 7.85
C CYS A 106 -9.51 -4.88 9.35
N LEU A 107 -9.74 -3.78 10.07
CA LEU A 107 -9.98 -3.75 11.49
C LEU A 107 -11.35 -3.12 11.75
N TYR A 108 -12.15 -3.77 12.60
CA TYR A 108 -13.45 -3.26 13.05
C TYR A 108 -13.80 -3.80 14.44
N SER A 109 -14.55 -3.03 15.24
CA SER A 109 -14.94 -3.49 16.57
C SER A 109 -16.06 -4.52 16.51
N ASN A 110 -16.14 -5.40 17.51
CA ASN A 110 -17.27 -6.31 17.72
C ASN A 110 -18.43 -5.66 18.53
N SER A 111 -18.43 -4.34 18.68
CA SER A 111 -19.51 -3.63 19.37
C SER A 111 -20.77 -3.57 18.50
N THR A 112 -21.92 -3.77 19.12
CA THR A 112 -23.25 -3.69 18.49
C THR A 112 -23.96 -2.37 18.81
N ALA A 113 -23.25 -1.37 19.36
CA ALA A 113 -23.81 -0.08 19.70
C ALA A 113 -24.27 0.70 18.45
N TRP A 114 -25.56 0.55 18.13
CA TRP A 114 -26.20 1.13 16.94
C TRP A 114 -26.34 2.67 17.01
N PHE A 115 -26.39 3.23 18.24
CA PHE A 115 -26.47 4.65 18.51
C PHE A 115 -25.49 5.03 19.62
N GLY A 116 -24.57 5.95 19.33
CA GLY A 116 -23.66 6.52 20.33
C GLY A 116 -22.34 5.77 20.55
N GLY A 117 -21.88 4.97 19.57
CA GLY A 117 -20.56 4.33 19.64
C GLY A 117 -19.44 5.34 19.91
N GLN A 118 -18.54 5.02 20.84
CA GLN A 118 -17.42 5.87 21.20
C GLN A 118 -16.39 5.92 20.07
N GLN A 119 -15.59 6.99 20.08
CA GLN A 119 -14.46 7.12 19.17
C GLN A 119 -13.29 6.31 19.73
N LEU A 120 -12.79 5.39 18.92
CA LEU A 120 -11.63 4.55 19.21
C LEU A 120 -10.42 5.16 18.51
N ARG A 121 -9.32 5.33 19.23
CA ARG A 121 -8.01 5.62 18.64
C ARG A 121 -7.27 4.31 18.48
N VAL A 122 -6.88 4.00 17.25
CA VAL A 122 -6.16 2.76 16.91
C VAL A 122 -4.76 3.11 16.45
N HIS A 123 -3.80 2.48 17.12
CA HIS A 123 -2.41 2.40 16.68
C HIS A 123 -2.25 1.08 15.94
N LEU A 124 -1.74 1.12 14.72
CA LEU A 124 -1.51 -0.05 13.88
C LEU A 124 -0.09 0.01 13.33
N ASP A 125 0.61 -1.11 13.48
CA ASP A 125 1.95 -1.33 12.97
C ASP A 125 1.95 -2.66 12.19
N ILE A 126 2.45 -2.64 10.96
CA ILE A 126 2.45 -3.79 10.06
C ILE A 126 3.88 -4.03 9.59
N ASP A 127 4.47 -5.12 10.09
CA ASP A 127 5.78 -5.59 9.73
C ASP A 127 5.65 -6.64 8.60
N ILE A 128 6.39 -6.47 7.50
CA ILE A 128 6.36 -7.37 6.33
C ILE A 128 7.77 -7.93 6.09
N GLY A 129 7.87 -9.24 5.84
CA GLY A 129 9.12 -9.89 5.44
C GLY A 129 10.17 -9.92 6.54
N GLU A 130 11.40 -9.49 6.25
CA GLU A 130 12.51 -9.44 7.22
C GLU A 130 12.15 -8.63 8.48
N HIS A 131 11.39 -7.54 8.32
CA HIS A 131 10.96 -6.70 9.45
C HIS A 131 10.03 -7.44 10.42
N ALA A 132 9.34 -8.49 9.96
CA ALA A 132 8.52 -9.33 10.82
C ALA A 132 9.34 -10.36 11.62
N VAL A 133 10.61 -10.61 11.26
CA VAL A 133 11.43 -11.65 11.89
C VAL A 133 12.18 -11.10 13.09
N ASP A 134 11.90 -11.64 14.29
CA ASP A 134 12.63 -11.29 15.50
C ASP A 134 13.93 -12.11 15.62
N TYR A 135 15.01 -11.55 15.07
CA TYR A 135 16.35 -12.13 15.12
C TYR A 135 16.91 -12.32 16.54
N GLN A 136 16.43 -11.54 17.54
CA GLN A 136 16.90 -11.65 18.92
C GLN A 136 16.31 -12.89 19.60
N GLN A 137 15.08 -13.27 19.28
CA GLN A 137 14.51 -14.53 19.76
C GLN A 137 15.17 -15.74 19.09
N ILE A 138 15.52 -15.63 17.80
CA ILE A 138 16.22 -16.71 17.08
C ILE A 138 17.63 -16.92 17.64
N SER A 139 18.39 -15.83 17.89
CA SER A 139 19.74 -15.91 18.45
C SER A 139 19.75 -16.56 19.83
N ALA A 140 18.79 -16.23 20.69
CA ALA A 140 18.64 -16.80 22.02
C ALA A 140 18.25 -18.29 21.99
N LYS A 141 17.36 -18.68 21.06
CA LYS A 141 16.88 -20.07 20.93
C LYS A 141 17.92 -20.99 20.30
N GLU A 142 18.62 -20.54 19.27
CA GLU A 142 19.60 -21.33 18.51
C GLU A 142 21.03 -21.17 19.05
N LYS A 143 21.26 -20.31 20.07
CA LYS A 143 22.57 -19.98 20.65
C LYS A 143 23.60 -19.61 19.57
N LEU A 144 23.18 -18.82 18.59
CA LEU A 144 24.03 -18.41 17.48
C LEU A 144 25.12 -17.46 17.97
N THR A 145 26.33 -17.62 17.45
CA THR A 145 27.38 -16.61 17.61
C THR A 145 27.00 -15.33 16.86
N GLU A 146 27.48 -14.16 17.29
CA GLU A 146 27.14 -12.86 16.66
C GLU A 146 27.43 -12.85 15.15
N LEU A 147 28.51 -13.51 14.72
CA LEU A 147 28.85 -13.65 13.30
C LEU A 147 27.85 -14.50 12.52
N GLN A 148 27.41 -15.64 13.08
CA GLN A 148 26.42 -16.50 12.44
C GLN A 148 25.07 -15.80 12.30
N LEU A 149 24.66 -15.04 13.32
CA LEU A 149 23.44 -14.24 13.26
C LEU A 149 23.49 -13.21 12.12
N ARG A 150 24.63 -12.53 11.98
CA ARG A 150 24.79 -11.51 10.94
C ARG A 150 24.82 -12.11 9.52
N VAL A 151 25.44 -13.27 9.35
CA VAL A 151 25.40 -13.99 8.06
C VAL A 151 23.97 -14.42 7.73
N ARG A 152 23.20 -14.90 8.71
CA ARG A 152 21.79 -15.25 8.53
C ARG A 152 20.97 -14.05 8.08
N GLN A 153 21.11 -12.91 8.75
CA GLN A 153 20.44 -11.66 8.38
C GLN A 153 20.75 -11.26 6.93
N LEU A 154 22.03 -11.33 6.52
CA LEU A 154 22.42 -11.02 5.15
C LEU A 154 21.84 -12.00 4.12
N LEU A 155 21.72 -13.29 4.47
CA LEU A 155 21.09 -14.29 3.60
C LEU A 155 19.59 -14.01 3.43
N ASP A 156 18.89 -13.73 4.53
CA ASP A 156 17.46 -13.40 4.50
C ASP A 156 17.22 -12.09 3.70
N GLN A 157 18.08 -11.09 3.86
CA GLN A 157 18.06 -9.85 3.06
C GLN A 157 18.19 -10.12 1.56
N VAL A 158 19.16 -10.94 1.16
CA VAL A 158 19.37 -11.27 -0.25
C VAL A 158 18.20 -12.07 -0.81
N GLU A 159 17.62 -12.98 -0.02
CA GLU A 159 16.42 -13.71 -0.42
C GLU A 159 15.23 -12.77 -0.63
N GLN A 160 15.01 -11.81 0.29
CA GLN A 160 13.97 -10.80 0.14
C GLN A 160 14.17 -9.97 -1.13
N ILE A 161 15.39 -9.46 -1.38
CA ILE A 161 15.69 -8.68 -2.59
C ILE A 161 15.45 -9.53 -3.86
N SER A 162 15.81 -10.80 -3.85
CA SER A 162 15.58 -11.71 -4.98
C SER A 162 14.08 -11.87 -5.28
N LYS A 163 13.25 -12.04 -4.22
CA LYS A 163 11.79 -12.11 -4.34
C LYS A 163 11.21 -10.81 -4.89
N GLU A 164 11.63 -9.66 -4.36
CA GLU A 164 11.21 -8.35 -4.86
C GLU A 164 11.59 -8.13 -6.33
N GLN A 165 12.82 -8.51 -6.74
CA GLN A 165 13.24 -8.42 -8.15
C GLN A 165 12.40 -9.31 -9.06
N SER A 166 12.11 -10.54 -8.63
CA SER A 166 11.23 -11.46 -9.38
C SER A 166 9.85 -10.86 -9.58
N TYR A 167 9.30 -10.25 -8.53
CA TYR A 167 8.02 -9.56 -8.58
C TYR A 167 8.05 -8.36 -9.55
N GLN A 168 9.10 -7.53 -9.51
CA GLN A 168 9.26 -6.40 -10.43
C GLN A 168 9.35 -6.85 -11.90
N ARG A 169 10.05 -7.96 -12.18
CA ARG A 169 10.11 -8.54 -13.54
C ARG A 169 8.73 -8.97 -14.03
N TYR A 170 7.95 -9.65 -13.20
CA TYR A 170 6.58 -10.04 -13.54
C TYR A 170 5.71 -8.81 -13.89
N ARG A 171 5.83 -7.74 -13.11
CA ARG A 171 5.13 -6.47 -13.38
C ARG A 171 5.59 -5.82 -14.68
N GLU A 172 6.89 -5.78 -14.95
CA GLU A 172 7.45 -5.23 -16.19
C GLU A 172 6.93 -5.98 -17.40
N GLU A 173 6.92 -7.31 -17.38
CA GLU A 173 6.41 -8.14 -18.49
C GLU A 173 4.95 -7.81 -18.79
N ARG A 174 4.11 -7.71 -17.75
CA ARG A 174 2.69 -7.38 -17.90
C ARG A 174 2.48 -5.95 -18.41
N PHE A 175 3.26 -5.00 -17.91
CA PHE A 175 3.20 -3.61 -18.36
C PHE A 175 3.67 -3.49 -19.82
N ARG A 176 4.73 -4.21 -20.20
CA ARG A 176 5.26 -4.23 -21.56
C ARG A 176 4.24 -4.79 -22.55
N ALA A 177 3.60 -5.91 -22.22
CA ALA A 177 2.54 -6.50 -23.07
C ALA A 177 1.35 -5.55 -23.26
N THR A 178 0.94 -4.85 -22.20
CA THR A 178 -0.15 -3.86 -22.25
C THR A 178 0.23 -2.64 -23.10
N SER A 179 1.47 -2.16 -22.95
CA SER A 179 2.01 -1.04 -23.73
C SER A 179 2.11 -1.39 -25.22
N GLU A 180 2.64 -2.57 -25.56
CA GLU A 180 2.79 -3.02 -26.94
C GLU A 180 1.44 -3.16 -27.65
N SER A 181 0.47 -3.82 -27.02
CA SER A 181 -0.87 -3.99 -27.59
C SER A 181 -1.63 -2.66 -27.75
N THR A 182 -1.46 -1.72 -26.82
CA THR A 182 -2.05 -0.39 -26.90
C THR A 182 -1.40 0.42 -28.03
N ASN A 183 -0.07 0.43 -28.10
CA ASN A 183 0.68 1.13 -29.13
C ASN A 183 0.33 0.63 -30.53
N GLN A 184 0.21 -0.69 -30.71
CA GLN A 184 -0.18 -1.29 -31.99
C GLN A 184 -1.57 -0.83 -32.43
N ARG A 185 -2.56 -0.81 -31.53
CA ARG A 185 -3.92 -0.34 -31.84
C ARG A 185 -3.93 1.12 -32.27
N VAL A 186 -3.23 1.99 -31.54
CA VAL A 186 -3.14 3.43 -31.85
C VAL A 186 -2.48 3.66 -33.20
N LEU A 187 -1.44 2.90 -33.53
CA LEU A 187 -0.75 2.98 -34.81
C LEU A 187 -1.69 2.61 -35.98
N TRP A 188 -2.46 1.54 -35.85
CA TRP A 188 -3.45 1.15 -36.87
C TRP A 188 -4.54 2.21 -37.08
N TRP A 189 -5.08 2.78 -35.99
CA TRP A 189 -6.04 3.88 -36.09
C TRP A 189 -5.45 5.12 -36.78
N SER A 190 -4.18 5.43 -36.50
CA SER A 190 -3.47 6.55 -37.12
C SER A 190 -3.26 6.35 -38.63
N ILE A 191 -2.92 5.12 -39.06
CA ILE A 191 -2.79 4.76 -40.48
C ILE A 191 -4.14 4.87 -41.19
N ALA A 192 -5.22 4.37 -40.57
CA ALA A 192 -6.57 4.45 -41.13
C ALA A 192 -7.01 5.92 -41.31
N GLN A 193 -6.76 6.77 -40.31
CA GLN A 193 -7.07 8.20 -40.40
C GLN A 193 -6.29 8.90 -41.52
N LEU A 194 -4.99 8.60 -41.67
CA LEU A 194 -4.17 9.15 -42.75
C LEU A 194 -4.71 8.75 -44.13
N LEU A 195 -5.09 7.49 -44.31
CA LEU A 195 -5.68 7.00 -45.56
C LEU A 195 -6.99 7.72 -45.90
N ILE A 196 -7.88 7.91 -44.92
CA ILE A 196 -9.14 8.64 -45.10
C ILE A 196 -8.88 10.08 -45.54
N LEU A 197 -7.92 10.77 -44.92
CA LEU A 197 -7.55 12.14 -45.28
C LEU A 197 -6.99 12.23 -46.71
N VAL A 198 -6.16 11.29 -47.13
CA VAL A 198 -5.62 11.24 -48.50
C VAL A 198 -6.73 11.00 -49.52
N ILE A 199 -7.65 10.07 -49.26
CA ILE A 199 -8.78 9.78 -50.14
C ILE A 199 -9.70 11.01 -50.26
N ALA A 200 -10.04 11.64 -49.13
CA ALA A 200 -10.85 12.86 -49.11
C ALA A 200 -10.16 14.01 -49.86
N GLY A 201 -8.85 14.19 -49.70
CA GLY A 201 -8.07 15.21 -50.42
C GLY A 201 -8.08 14.98 -51.93
N PHE A 202 -7.90 13.74 -52.38
CA PHE A 202 -7.98 13.40 -53.80
C PHE A 202 -9.38 13.65 -54.37
N TRP A 203 -10.43 13.27 -53.63
CA TRP A 203 -11.81 13.54 -53.99
C TRP A 203 -12.09 15.05 -54.12
N GLN A 204 -11.67 15.85 -53.13
CA GLN A 204 -11.82 17.31 -53.14
C GLN A 204 -11.15 17.94 -54.36
N MET A 205 -9.91 17.54 -54.69
CA MET A 205 -9.19 18.02 -55.88
C MET A 205 -9.93 17.68 -57.17
N ARG A 206 -10.46 16.46 -57.29
CA ARG A 206 -11.21 16.02 -58.48
C ARG A 206 -12.53 16.78 -58.62
N HIS A 207 -13.25 16.97 -57.52
CA HIS A 207 -14.50 17.72 -57.49
C HIS A 207 -14.29 19.19 -57.88
N LEU A 208 -13.26 19.84 -57.33
CA LEU A 208 -12.90 21.22 -57.68
C LEU A 208 -12.58 21.35 -59.19
N LYS A 209 -11.78 20.44 -59.76
CA LYS A 209 -11.51 20.43 -61.21
C LYS A 209 -12.79 20.30 -62.04
N GLY A 210 -13.67 19.38 -61.70
CA GLY A 210 -14.95 19.20 -62.40
C GLY A 210 -15.87 20.44 -62.30
N PHE A 211 -15.87 21.12 -61.15
CA PHE A 211 -16.61 22.36 -60.98
C PHE A 211 -16.10 23.50 -61.87
N PHE A 212 -14.77 23.65 -62.01
CA PHE A 212 -14.17 24.66 -62.89
C PHE A 212 -14.38 24.35 -64.38
N GLU A 213 -14.25 23.09 -64.80
CA GLU A 213 -14.53 22.67 -66.19
C GLU A 213 -16.01 22.90 -66.57
N ALA A 214 -16.95 22.53 -65.70
CA ALA A 214 -18.39 22.65 -65.99
C ALA A 214 -18.88 24.10 -66.04
N LYS A 215 -18.26 25.02 -65.28
CA LYS A 215 -18.65 26.43 -65.27
C LYS A 215 -17.89 27.32 -66.26
N LYS A 216 -16.89 26.79 -66.97
CA LYS A 216 -16.12 27.51 -68.00
C LYS A 216 -15.75 28.94 -67.59
N LEU A 217 -15.17 29.08 -66.39
CA LEU A 217 -14.57 30.32 -65.91
C LEU A 217 -13.10 30.33 -66.38
N VAL A 218 -12.91 30.76 -67.63
CA VAL A 218 -11.65 31.02 -68.40
C VAL A 218 -10.48 30.07 -68.13
#